data_AF-A0A9Q3J6E1-F1
#
_entry.id   AF-A0A9Q3J6E1-F1
#
_cell.length_a   1.000
_cell.length_b   1.000
_cell.length_c   1.000
_cell.angle_alpha   90.00
_cell.angle_beta   90.00
_cell.angle_gamma   90.00
#
_symmetry.space_group_name_H-M   'P 1'
#
loop_
_entity.id
_entity.type
_entity.pdbx_description
1 polymer ?
#
loop_
_entity_poly.entity_id
_entity_poly.type
_entity_poly.pdbx_seq_one_letter_code
_entity_poly.pdbx_strand_id
1 'polypeptide(L)'
;MYVSYHQDDWYTWLHLPEFAYNNAENSSTKQSPFFTIYGRNPSFDSIHISQDSPAGNLSTKLQSVQQVVKEELESAIRRFKEYADRNRSIPPDFQPGDKVWLASKNIKTTRPTMKLSERFLGPFEVLKKIGSHAYHHNLPQ
;
A
#
# COMPACT_ATOMS: atom_id res chain seq x y z
N MET A 1 13.39 -19.62 7.88
CA MET A 1 12.13 -20.10 8.48
C MET A 1 11.67 -21.25 7.59
N TYR A 2 11.88 -22.49 8.03
CA TYR A 2 11.54 -23.65 7.22
C TYR A 2 10.07 -24.00 7.50
N VAL A 3 9.25 -23.90 6.45
CA VAL A 3 7.95 -24.56 6.43
C VAL A 3 8.24 -26.07 6.48
N SER A 4 7.39 -26.86 7.14
CA SER A 4 7.51 -28.31 7.18
C SER A 4 7.67 -28.90 5.77
N TYR A 5 8.12 -30.15 5.68
CA TYR A 5 8.34 -30.81 4.38
C TYR A 5 7.13 -30.73 3.43
N HIS A 6 5.91 -30.70 3.99
CA HIS A 6 4.65 -30.60 3.25
C HIS A 6 4.18 -29.17 2.93
N GLN A 7 4.91 -28.15 3.42
CA GLN A 7 4.68 -26.73 3.15
C GLN A 7 3.29 -26.20 3.57
N ASP A 8 2.61 -26.86 4.50
CA ASP A 8 1.22 -26.59 4.89
C ASP A 8 1.08 -25.93 6.28
N ASP A 9 2.15 -25.84 7.06
CA ASP A 9 2.17 -25.32 8.43
C ASP A 9 2.63 -23.85 8.53
N TRP A 10 2.80 -23.12 7.42
CA TRP A 10 3.28 -21.73 7.47
C TRP A 10 2.44 -20.82 8.38
N TYR A 11 1.14 -21.11 8.51
CA TYR A 11 0.22 -20.35 9.36
C TYR A 11 0.52 -20.52 10.86
N THR A 12 1.05 -21.67 11.30
CA THR A 12 1.42 -21.86 12.72
C THR A 12 2.61 -20.98 13.10
N TRP A 13 3.44 -20.61 12.13
CA TRP A 13 4.62 -19.78 12.33
C TRP A 13 4.35 -18.28 12.19
N LEU A 14 3.16 -17.85 11.76
CA LEU A 14 2.81 -16.45 11.45
C LEU A 14 3.09 -15.44 12.56
N HIS A 15 2.99 -15.86 13.81
CA HIS A 15 3.24 -15.00 14.97
C HIS A 15 4.70 -14.50 15.04
N LEU A 16 5.68 -15.31 14.59
CA LEU A 16 7.09 -14.92 14.57
C LEU A 16 7.42 -13.82 13.54
N PRO A 17 7.08 -13.94 12.23
CA PRO A 17 7.29 -12.88 11.27
C PRO A 17 6.42 -11.65 11.57
N GLU A 18 5.21 -11.81 12.11
CA GLU A 18 4.41 -10.67 12.56
C GLU A 18 5.13 -9.88 13.66
N PHE A 19 5.62 -10.58 14.69
CA PHE A 19 6.39 -9.95 15.76
C PHE A 19 7.66 -9.28 15.22
N ALA A 20 8.41 -9.97 14.37
CA ALA A 20 9.63 -9.42 13.77
C ALA A 20 9.33 -8.18 12.91
N TYR A 21 8.26 -8.20 12.12
CA TYR A 21 7.82 -7.08 11.30
C TYR A 21 7.40 -5.88 12.16
N ASN A 22 6.62 -6.11 13.21
CA ASN A 22 6.15 -5.06 14.12
C ASN A 22 7.27 -4.47 15.00
N ASN A 23 8.37 -5.21 15.18
CA ASN A 23 9.54 -4.76 15.95
C ASN A 23 10.66 -4.17 15.08
N ALA A 24 10.66 -4.43 13.77
CA ALA A 24 11.64 -3.90 12.85
C ALA A 24 11.37 -2.40 12.55
N GLU A 25 12.45 -1.64 12.33
CA GLU A 25 12.35 -0.25 11.90
C GLU A 25 11.79 -0.17 10.48
N ASN A 26 10.73 0.63 10.28
CA ASN A 26 10.21 0.90 8.96
C ASN A 26 10.99 2.06 8.32
N SER A 27 11.44 1.86 7.07
CA SER A 27 12.30 2.81 6.36
C SER A 27 11.68 4.19 6.12
N SER A 28 10.35 4.27 6.09
CA SER A 28 9.57 5.50 5.86
C SER A 28 9.32 6.29 7.14
N THR A 29 9.14 5.61 8.28
CA THR A 29 8.86 6.25 9.58
C THR A 29 10.08 6.34 10.48
N LYS A 30 11.18 5.62 10.14
CA LYS A 30 12.39 5.46 10.96
C LYS A 30 12.13 4.93 12.37
N GLN A 31 10.97 4.31 12.56
CA GLN A 31 10.50 3.77 13.82
C GLN A 31 9.78 2.45 13.54
N SER A 32 9.77 1.56 14.53
CA SER A 32 8.96 0.34 14.45
C SER A 32 7.49 0.65 14.76
N PRO A 33 6.55 -0.17 14.24
CA PRO A 33 5.14 -0.12 14.62
C PRO A 33 4.93 -0.21 16.14
N PHE A 34 5.64 -1.12 16.83
CA PHE A 34 5.53 -1.24 18.29
C PHE A 34 5.95 0.02 19.04
N PHE A 35 7.04 0.66 18.62
CA PHE A 35 7.49 1.90 19.25
C PHE A 35 6.50 3.05 19.01
N THR A 36 5.90 3.12 17.84
CA THR A 36 4.96 4.21 17.48
C THR A 36 3.66 4.11 18.29
N ILE A 37 3.21 2.90 18.61
CA ILE A 37 1.97 2.66 19.36
C ILE A 37 2.22 2.68 20.87
N TYR A 38 3.25 1.96 21.34
CA TYR A 38 3.48 1.70 22.76
C TYR A 38 4.64 2.51 23.36
N GLY A 39 5.38 3.26 22.54
CA GLY A 39 6.54 4.04 22.99
C GLY A 39 7.75 3.19 23.39
N ARG A 40 7.69 1.87 23.12
CA ARG A 40 8.72 0.88 23.44
C ARG A 40 8.68 -0.30 22.47
N ASN A 41 9.84 -0.91 22.26
CA ASN A 41 9.98 -2.15 21.52
C ASN A 41 10.11 -3.34 22.48
N PRO A 42 9.34 -4.43 22.29
CA PRO A 42 9.52 -5.63 23.08
C PRO A 42 10.88 -6.29 22.78
N SER A 43 11.59 -6.68 23.84
CA SER A 43 12.81 -7.49 23.77
C SER A 43 12.47 -8.95 24.06
N PHE A 44 13.11 -9.89 23.35
CA PHE A 44 12.97 -11.32 23.60
C PHE A 44 13.64 -11.77 24.91
N ASP A 45 14.72 -11.10 25.32
CA ASP A 45 15.61 -11.61 26.38
C ASP A 45 15.26 -11.16 27.80
N SER A 46 14.17 -10.44 28.00
CA SER A 46 13.62 -10.16 29.34
C SER A 46 12.44 -9.20 29.22
N ILE A 47 11.32 -9.57 29.85
CA ILE A 47 10.33 -8.59 30.26
C ILE A 47 10.94 -7.84 31.46
N HIS A 48 11.93 -6.98 31.21
CA HIS A 48 12.27 -5.96 32.17
C HIS A 48 11.13 -4.95 32.17
N ILE A 49 10.19 -5.15 33.08
CA ILE A 49 9.27 -4.09 33.51
C ILE A 49 10.16 -3.10 34.24
N SER A 50 10.79 -2.17 33.52
CA SER A 50 11.38 -1.00 34.14
C SER A 50 10.23 -0.29 34.85
N GLN A 51 10.18 -0.39 36.18
CA GLN A 51 9.17 0.27 37.01
C GLN A 51 9.30 1.80 37.00
N ASP A 52 10.29 2.34 36.29
CA ASP A 52 10.57 3.77 36.23
C ASP A 52 10.14 4.37 34.89
N SER A 53 8.83 4.58 34.73
CA SER A 53 8.38 5.78 34.04
C SER A 53 7.12 6.29 34.73
N PRO A 54 7.11 7.50 35.30
CA PRO A 54 5.89 8.09 35.83
C PRO A 54 4.87 8.13 34.69
N ALA A 55 3.73 7.45 34.87
CA ALA A 55 2.67 7.36 33.86
C ALA A 55 2.27 8.75 33.28
N GLY A 56 2.50 9.82 34.04
CA GLY A 56 2.23 11.21 33.63
C GLY A 56 2.99 11.72 32.40
N ASN A 57 4.19 11.19 32.09
CA ASN A 57 5.01 11.69 30.96
C ASN A 57 4.97 10.79 29.71
N LEU A 58 4.28 9.64 29.77
CA LEU A 58 4.22 8.71 28.64
C LEU A 58 3.38 9.28 27.50
N SER A 59 2.25 9.92 27.80
CA SER A 59 1.35 10.49 26.79
C SER A 59 2.01 11.61 25.99
N THR A 60 2.75 12.50 26.65
CA THR A 60 3.46 13.61 25.98
C THR A 60 4.60 13.09 25.11
N LYS A 61 5.33 12.07 25.58
CA LYS A 61 6.35 11.37 24.78
C LYS A 61 5.76 10.64 23.58
N LEU A 62 4.62 9.99 23.72
CA LEU A 62 3.95 9.31 22.60
C LEU A 62 3.47 10.32 21.56
N GLN A 63 2.90 11.45 21.99
CA GLN A 63 2.49 12.52 21.08
C GLN A 63 3.66 13.09 20.30
N SER A 64 4.81 13.32 20.95
CA SER A 64 6.00 13.82 20.24
C SER A 64 6.56 12.80 19.25
N VAL A 65 6.60 11.50 19.61
CA VAL A 65 6.98 10.43 18.69
C VAL A 65 6.04 10.35 17.49
N GLN A 66 4.73 10.40 17.72
CA GLN A 66 3.73 10.37 16.65
C GLN A 66 3.85 11.57 15.71
N GLN A 67 4.16 12.76 16.24
CA GLN A 67 4.39 13.95 15.44
C GLN A 67 5.63 13.79 14.53
N VAL A 68 6.75 13.29 15.06
CA VAL A 68 7.96 13.00 14.26
C VAL A 68 7.68 11.95 13.18
N VAL A 69 6.98 10.86 13.55
CA VAL A 69 6.62 9.80 12.60
C VAL A 69 5.74 10.35 11.46
N LYS A 70 4.82 11.26 11.77
CA LYS A 70 3.99 11.92 10.76
C LYS A 70 4.84 12.75 9.80
N GLU A 71 5.78 13.54 10.30
CA GLU A 71 6.66 14.37 9.49
C GLU A 71 7.57 13.54 8.56
N GLU A 72 8.15 12.45 9.10
CA GLU A 72 8.94 11.50 8.30
C GLU A 72 8.09 10.81 7.24
N LEU A 73 6.86 10.42 7.58
CA LEU A 73 5.94 9.80 6.63
C LEU A 73 5.57 10.77 5.50
N GLU A 74 5.27 12.02 5.82
CA GLU A 74 5.00 13.05 4.80
C GLU A 74 6.21 13.28 3.90
N SER A 75 7.42 13.27 4.46
CA SER A 75 8.68 13.36 3.71
C SER A 75 8.88 12.15 2.78
N ALA A 76 8.65 10.94 3.27
CA ALA A 76 8.72 9.71 2.48
C ALA A 76 7.70 9.72 1.35
N ILE A 77 6.44 10.11 1.62
CA ILE A 77 5.39 10.25 0.60
C ILE A 77 5.81 11.23 -0.49
N ARG A 78 6.39 12.40 -0.13
CA ARG A 78 6.91 13.36 -1.12
C ARG A 78 8.00 12.74 -2.00
N ARG A 79 8.98 12.05 -1.40
CA ARG A 79 10.06 11.37 -2.15
C ARG A 79 9.52 10.29 -3.09
N PHE A 80 8.60 9.46 -2.62
CA PHE A 80 7.97 8.42 -3.44
C PHE A 80 7.15 9.00 -4.57
N LYS A 81 6.42 10.10 -4.31
CA LYS A 81 5.68 10.82 -5.34
C LYS A 81 6.64 11.39 -6.39
N GLU A 82 7.69 12.09 -6.00
CA GLU A 82 8.69 12.60 -6.93
C GLU A 82 9.31 11.49 -7.79
N TYR A 83 9.70 10.37 -7.16
CA TYR A 83 10.26 9.24 -7.88
C TYR A 83 9.27 8.62 -8.87
N ALA A 84 8.02 8.42 -8.45
CA ALA A 84 6.98 7.88 -9.31
C ALA A 84 6.62 8.82 -10.47
N ASP A 85 6.53 10.13 -10.19
CA ASP A 85 6.13 11.14 -11.15
C ASP A 85 7.22 11.42 -12.20
N ARG A 86 8.52 11.18 -11.90
CA ARG A 86 9.63 11.31 -12.87
C ARG A 86 9.43 10.50 -14.15
N ASN A 87 8.83 9.32 -14.04
CA ASN A 87 8.63 8.40 -15.17
C ASN A 87 7.18 8.37 -15.65
N ARG A 88 6.28 9.18 -15.07
CA ARG A 88 4.88 9.22 -15.48
C ARG A 88 4.69 10.24 -16.59
N SER A 89 4.13 9.79 -17.71
CA SER A 89 3.62 10.69 -18.73
C SER A 89 2.33 11.34 -18.25
N ILE A 90 2.11 12.59 -18.66
CA ILE A 90 0.84 13.28 -18.43
C ILE A 90 -0.26 12.44 -19.09
N PRO A 91 -1.28 11.99 -18.34
CA PRO A 91 -2.36 11.22 -18.93
C PRO A 91 -3.13 12.10 -19.94
N PRO A 92 -3.60 11.53 -21.06
CA PRO A 92 -4.47 12.27 -21.97
C PRO A 92 -5.73 12.76 -21.24
N ASP A 93 -6.11 14.00 -21.50
CA ASP A 93 -7.30 14.60 -20.93
C ASP A 93 -8.51 14.41 -21.85
N PHE A 94 -9.22 13.30 -21.69
CA PHE A 94 -10.39 12.98 -22.50
C PHE A 94 -11.61 13.78 -22.07
N GLN A 95 -12.37 14.27 -23.05
CA GLN A 95 -13.63 14.96 -22.83
C GLN A 95 -14.82 14.05 -23.16
N PRO A 96 -16.01 14.32 -22.59
CA PRO A 96 -17.22 13.65 -23.03
C PRO A 96 -17.41 13.78 -24.55
N GLY A 97 -17.69 12.66 -25.23
CA GLY A 97 -17.76 12.57 -26.69
C GLY A 97 -16.48 12.04 -27.36
N ASP A 98 -15.34 12.03 -26.67
CA ASP A 98 -14.11 11.45 -27.21
C ASP A 98 -14.23 9.92 -27.34
N LYS A 99 -13.58 9.39 -28.38
CA LYS A 99 -13.54 7.95 -28.67
C LYS A 99 -12.20 7.37 -28.25
N VAL A 100 -12.22 6.41 -27.32
CA VAL A 100 -11.00 5.80 -26.76
C VAL A 100 -11.00 4.28 -26.87
N TRP A 101 -9.80 3.72 -26.99
CA TRP A 101 -9.59 2.28 -27.00
C TRP A 101 -9.39 1.73 -25.59
N LEU A 102 -10.10 0.65 -25.25
CA LEU A 102 -9.99 0.02 -23.93
C LEU A 102 -9.12 -1.22 -23.99
N ALA A 103 -8.18 -1.36 -23.05
CA ALA A 103 -7.35 -2.56 -22.96
C ALA A 103 -8.19 -3.77 -22.53
N SER A 104 -8.10 -4.88 -23.28
CA SER A 104 -8.93 -6.07 -23.07
C SER A 104 -8.52 -6.94 -21.87
N LYS A 105 -7.37 -6.67 -21.24
CA LYS A 105 -6.73 -7.52 -20.21
C LYS A 105 -7.67 -7.95 -19.07
N ASN A 106 -8.57 -7.06 -18.66
CA ASN A 106 -9.49 -7.28 -17.55
C ASN A 106 -10.97 -7.26 -17.98
N ILE A 107 -11.25 -7.32 -19.29
CA ILE A 107 -12.60 -7.29 -19.84
C ILE A 107 -12.93 -8.69 -20.32
N LYS A 108 -14.01 -9.29 -19.79
CA LYS A 108 -14.52 -10.56 -20.30
C LYS A 108 -15.11 -10.32 -21.67
N THR A 109 -14.53 -10.97 -22.68
CA THR A 109 -15.07 -10.97 -24.04
C THR A 109 -15.84 -12.25 -24.28
N THR A 110 -16.61 -12.30 -25.37
CA THR A 110 -17.29 -13.53 -25.82
C THR A 110 -16.31 -14.63 -26.26
N ARG A 111 -15.02 -14.31 -26.44
CA ARG A 111 -14.01 -15.31 -26.82
C ARG A 111 -13.69 -16.23 -25.62
N PRO A 112 -13.62 -17.56 -25.83
CA PRO A 112 -13.35 -18.51 -24.77
C PRO A 112 -11.89 -18.44 -24.26
N THR A 113 -10.97 -17.93 -25.07
CA THR A 113 -9.54 -17.81 -24.73
C THR A 113 -9.00 -16.43 -25.10
N MET A 114 -8.11 -15.90 -24.25
CA MET A 114 -7.38 -14.64 -24.53
C MET A 114 -6.26 -14.79 -25.57
N LYS A 115 -5.84 -16.02 -25.89
CA LYS A 115 -4.81 -16.25 -26.90
C LYS A 115 -5.34 -15.84 -28.27
N LEU A 116 -4.61 -14.99 -28.98
CA LEU A 116 -5.01 -14.39 -30.26
C LEU A 116 -6.30 -13.54 -30.18
N SER A 117 -6.69 -13.06 -28.99
CA SER A 117 -7.75 -12.05 -28.87
C SER A 117 -7.21 -10.65 -29.12
N GLU A 118 -8.10 -9.73 -29.45
CA GLU A 118 -7.77 -8.31 -29.57
C GLU A 118 -7.20 -7.77 -28.26
N ARG A 119 -6.11 -7.00 -28.36
CA ARG A 119 -5.48 -6.35 -27.19
C ARG A 119 -6.24 -5.10 -26.74
N PHE A 120 -6.89 -4.44 -27.68
CA PHE A 120 -7.69 -3.23 -27.46
C PHE A 120 -9.07 -3.42 -28.10
N LEU A 121 -10.11 -3.09 -27.35
CA LEU A 121 -11.50 -3.20 -27.77
C LEU A 121 -12.01 -1.83 -28.16
N GLY A 122 -12.50 -1.74 -29.40
CA GLY A 122 -13.29 -0.64 -29.97
C GLY A 122 -12.75 0.79 -29.76
N PRO A 123 -13.32 1.76 -30.46
CA PRO A 123 -13.45 3.10 -29.90
C PRO A 123 -14.75 3.18 -29.10
N PHE A 124 -14.66 3.27 -27.78
CA PHE A 124 -15.80 3.57 -26.91
C PHE A 124 -15.87 5.05 -26.61
N GLU A 125 -17.09 5.59 -26.59
CA GLU A 125 -17.30 6.99 -26.25
C GLU A 125 -17.14 7.20 -24.74
N VAL A 126 -16.46 8.28 -24.37
CA VAL A 126 -16.43 8.80 -23.01
C VAL A 126 -17.77 9.49 -22.75
N LEU A 127 -18.58 8.94 -21.85
CA LEU A 127 -19.85 9.57 -21.46
C LEU A 127 -19.65 10.68 -20.43
N LYS A 128 -18.73 10.46 -19.49
CA LYS A 128 -18.49 11.38 -18.37
C LYS A 128 -17.08 11.22 -17.83
N LYS A 129 -16.44 12.35 -17.50
CA LYS A 129 -15.22 12.38 -16.69
C LYS A 129 -15.57 12.31 -15.21
N ILE A 130 -15.12 11.26 -14.52
CA ILE A 130 -15.35 11.05 -13.07
C ILE A 130 -14.22 11.71 -12.27
N GLY A 131 -12.98 11.64 -12.77
CA GLY A 131 -11.80 12.25 -12.17
C GLY A 131 -10.66 12.40 -13.17
N SER A 132 -9.46 12.68 -12.68
CA SER A 132 -8.28 12.88 -13.55
C SER A 132 -7.84 11.63 -14.31
N HIS A 133 -8.15 10.44 -13.80
CA HIS A 133 -7.74 9.14 -14.38
C HIS A 133 -8.91 8.16 -14.53
N ALA A 134 -10.15 8.61 -14.35
CA ALA A 134 -11.33 7.75 -14.33
C ALA A 134 -12.42 8.35 -15.21
N TYR A 135 -12.87 7.56 -16.19
CA TYR A 135 -13.85 7.94 -17.19
C TYR A 135 -14.96 6.88 -17.23
N HIS A 136 -16.20 7.33 -17.46
CA HIS A 136 -17.35 6.47 -17.60
C HIS A 136 -17.61 6.19 -19.07
N HIS A 137 -17.83 4.91 -19.40
CA HIS A 137 -18.11 4.43 -20.75
C HIS A 137 -19.34 3.54 -20.72
N ASN A 138 -20.11 3.55 -21.81
CA ASN A 138 -21.14 2.55 -22.02
C ASN A 138 -20.52 1.33 -22.73
N LEU A 139 -20.38 0.22 -22.02
CA LEU A 139 -19.89 -1.03 -22.61
C LEU A 139 -21.08 -1.92 -22.96
N PRO A 140 -21.07 -2.59 -24.13
CA PRO A 140 -22.05 -3.63 -24.43
C PRO A 140 -21.94 -4.77 -23.40
N GLN A 141 -23.10 -5.29 -22.97
CA GLN A 141 -23.18 -6.46 -22.06
C GLN A 141 -22.81 -7.76 -22.77
#